data_AF-A0A3D0DNY4-F1
#
_entry.id   AF-A0A3D0DNY4-F1
#
_cell.length_a   1.000
_cell.length_b   1.000
_cell.length_c   1.000
_cell.angle_alpha   90.00
_cell.angle_beta   90.00
_cell.angle_gamma   90.00
#
_symmetry.space_group_name_H-M   'P 1'
#
loop_
_entity.id
_entity.type
_entity.pdbx_description
1 polymer ?
#
loop_
_entity_poly.entity_id
_entity_poly.type
_entity_poly.pdbx_seq_one_letter_code
_entity_poly.pdbx_strand_id
1 'polypeptide(L)'
;SHSDLLKALLLGAVFYIGLVILGFIFPYLVKTDKDSHSLFNVMTVYTNVGFIGIPVARAILPENAILYVIICNVMYSLLFYTHGITILSNGKEKMNIKNIFSPGTIMAVISLIVFWFKITLPPIIANSISFIGNATVFLSMTLLGVGIARSNIMKGIKNIRIWIYVLVRMILVPVALFIILKALGRDSITILGLTLMAAMPIGNLPLIQSEKMGKDTELLSSAIAISTVVSIATITILMTVFTHLI
;
A
#
# COMPACT_ATOMS: atom_id res chain seq x y z
N SER A 1 -5.15 0.68 -24.18
CA SER A 1 -4.52 -0.22 -25.16
C SER A 1 -3.55 -1.16 -24.47
N HIS A 2 -3.17 -2.30 -25.05
CA HIS A 2 -2.18 -3.24 -24.47
C HIS A 2 -0.83 -2.56 -24.16
N SER A 3 -0.46 -1.55 -24.95
CA SER A 3 0.71 -0.71 -24.73
C SER A 3 0.63 0.12 -23.44
N ASP A 4 -0.56 0.61 -23.08
CA ASP A 4 -0.76 1.44 -21.89
C ASP A 4 -0.63 0.59 -20.62
N LEU A 5 -1.07 -0.67 -20.67
CA LEU A 5 -0.91 -1.58 -19.54
C LEU A 5 0.55 -1.97 -19.31
N LEU A 6 1.31 -2.26 -20.37
CA LEU A 6 2.75 -2.52 -20.26
C LEU A 6 3.50 -1.32 -19.69
N LYS A 7 3.18 -0.10 -20.14
CA LYS A 7 3.75 1.14 -19.59
C LYS A 7 3.37 1.32 -18.11
N ALA A 8 2.12 1.09 -17.76
CA ALA A 8 1.64 1.20 -16.39
C ALA A 8 2.30 0.14 -15.49
N LEU A 9 2.54 -1.07 -15.98
CA LEU A 9 3.20 -2.15 -15.25
C LEU A 9 4.69 -1.83 -15.03
N LEU A 10 5.37 -1.29 -16.03
CA LEU A 10 6.74 -0.78 -15.90
C LEU A 10 6.83 0.38 -14.90
N LEU A 11 5.92 1.36 -14.98
CA LEU A 11 5.87 2.48 -14.04
C LEU A 11 5.59 2.00 -12.61
N GLY A 12 4.65 1.06 -12.45
CA GLY A 12 4.36 0.43 -11.17
C GLY A 12 5.57 -0.31 -10.61
N ALA A 13 6.29 -1.07 -11.43
CA ALA A 13 7.51 -1.75 -11.02
C ALA A 13 8.60 -0.77 -10.57
N VAL A 14 8.86 0.29 -11.35
CA VAL A 14 9.84 1.33 -10.98
C VAL A 14 9.44 2.02 -9.68
N PHE A 15 8.14 2.33 -9.51
CA PHE A 15 7.61 2.90 -8.28
C PHE A 15 7.87 2.00 -7.07
N TYR A 16 7.54 0.71 -7.16
CA TYR A 16 7.77 -0.23 -6.06
C TYR A 16 9.26 -0.49 -5.80
N ILE A 17 10.12 -0.51 -6.83
CA ILE A 17 11.58 -0.58 -6.64
C ILE A 17 12.04 0.64 -5.83
N GLY A 18 11.57 1.84 -6.17
CA GLY A 18 11.85 3.06 -5.42
C GLY A 18 11.39 2.96 -3.96
N LEU A 19 10.20 2.40 -3.73
CA LEU A 19 9.69 2.16 -2.37
C LEU A 19 10.53 1.16 -1.59
N VAL A 20 10.99 0.07 -2.22
CA VAL A 20 11.86 -0.93 -1.57
C VAL A 20 13.20 -0.30 -1.19
N ILE A 21 13.82 0.47 -2.09
CA ILE A 21 15.05 1.21 -1.81
C ILE A 21 14.82 2.17 -0.64
N LEU A 22 13.74 2.95 -0.68
CA LEU A 22 13.37 3.85 0.41
C LEU A 22 13.14 3.07 1.71
N GLY A 23 12.50 1.91 1.68
CA GLY A 23 12.27 1.05 2.84
C GLY A 23 13.56 0.54 3.47
N PHE A 24 14.63 0.34 2.69
CA PHE A 24 15.94 0.01 3.24
C PHE A 24 16.67 1.23 3.82
N ILE A 25 16.53 2.41 3.21
CA ILE A 25 17.23 3.63 3.63
C ILE A 25 16.55 4.30 4.84
N PHE A 26 15.21 4.32 4.85
CA PHE A 26 14.40 5.08 5.79
C PHE A 26 14.64 4.74 7.27
N PRO A 27 14.78 3.45 7.67
CA PRO A 27 15.12 3.10 9.05
C PRO A 27 16.42 3.75 9.54
N TYR A 28 17.45 3.81 8.68
CA TYR A 28 18.73 4.45 9.01
C TYR A 28 18.61 5.96 9.11
N LEU A 29 17.82 6.59 8.23
CA LEU A 29 17.59 8.04 8.26
C LEU A 29 16.93 8.48 9.57
N VAL A 30 16.00 7.68 10.09
CA VAL A 30 15.24 7.97 11.31
C VAL A 30 15.94 7.44 12.57
N LYS A 31 17.11 6.81 12.42
CA LYS A 31 17.91 6.22 13.51
C LYS A 31 17.07 5.34 14.42
N THR A 32 16.34 4.40 13.83
CA THR A 32 15.52 3.46 14.59
C THR A 32 16.39 2.39 15.26
N ASP A 33 15.85 1.76 16.28
CA ASP A 33 16.41 0.57 16.89
C ASP A 33 16.39 -0.59 15.89
N LYS A 34 17.39 -1.49 15.99
CA LYS A 34 17.56 -2.61 15.06
C LYS A 34 16.33 -3.52 15.00
N ASP A 35 15.59 -3.64 16.10
CA ASP A 35 14.39 -4.45 16.18
C ASP A 35 13.23 -3.84 15.38
N SER A 36 13.11 -2.50 15.38
CA SER A 36 12.13 -1.75 14.59
C SER A 36 12.50 -1.54 13.13
N HIS A 37 13.75 -1.83 12.69
CA HIS A 37 14.15 -1.67 11.29
C HIS A 37 13.23 -2.41 10.32
N SER A 38 12.89 -3.66 10.66
CA SER A 38 11.97 -4.49 9.86
C SER A 38 10.58 -3.86 9.73
N LEU A 39 10.06 -3.26 10.82
CA LEU A 39 8.75 -2.62 10.85
C LEU A 39 8.74 -1.33 10.03
N PHE A 40 9.79 -0.50 10.16
CA PHE A 40 9.94 0.74 9.38
C PHE A 40 10.13 0.47 7.89
N ASN A 41 10.82 -0.60 7.52
CA ASN A 41 10.93 -1.03 6.12
C ASN A 41 9.54 -1.44 5.59
N VAL A 42 8.88 -2.37 6.27
CA VAL A 42 7.60 -2.93 5.82
C VAL A 42 6.53 -1.83 5.74
N MET A 43 6.43 -0.93 6.72
CA MET A 43 5.45 0.16 6.65
C MET A 43 5.71 1.10 5.48
N THR A 44 6.97 1.36 5.12
CA THR A 44 7.37 2.21 3.99
C THR A 44 6.99 1.61 2.65
N VAL A 45 7.19 0.31 2.46
CA VAL A 45 6.90 -0.36 1.18
C VAL A 45 5.41 -0.68 1.05
N TYR A 46 4.76 -1.09 2.13
CA TYR A 46 3.44 -1.71 2.09
C TYR A 46 2.36 -0.80 2.67
N THR A 47 1.80 0.04 1.81
CA THR A 47 0.68 0.94 2.11
C THR A 47 -0.68 0.29 1.84
N ASN A 48 -1.76 0.94 2.28
CA ASN A 48 -3.13 0.46 2.18
C ASN A 48 -3.76 0.70 0.80
N VAL A 49 -3.14 0.16 -0.25
CA VAL A 49 -3.61 0.28 -1.64
C VAL A 49 -4.88 -0.55 -1.91
N GLY A 50 -5.10 -1.61 -1.13
CA GLY A 50 -6.25 -2.51 -1.27
C GLY A 50 -7.49 -2.00 -0.55
N PHE A 51 -7.45 -1.91 0.79
CA PHE A 51 -8.64 -1.64 1.59
C PHE A 51 -9.07 -0.17 1.55
N ILE A 52 -8.13 0.77 1.53
CA ILE A 52 -8.41 2.21 1.44
C ILE A 52 -8.24 2.69 -0.01
N GLY A 53 -7.20 2.24 -0.71
CA GLY A 53 -6.90 2.71 -2.06
C GLY A 53 -7.99 2.45 -3.09
N ILE A 54 -8.62 1.27 -3.09
CA ILE A 54 -9.70 0.94 -4.04
C ILE A 54 -10.92 1.85 -3.88
N PRO A 55 -11.56 1.97 -2.70
CA PRO A 55 -12.74 2.82 -2.54
C PRO A 55 -12.43 4.31 -2.78
N VAL A 56 -11.27 4.81 -2.32
CA VAL A 56 -10.88 6.20 -2.54
C VAL A 56 -10.65 6.47 -4.03
N ALA A 57 -9.94 5.59 -4.74
CA ALA A 57 -9.72 5.73 -6.18
C ALA A 57 -11.04 5.75 -6.96
N ARG A 58 -11.99 4.87 -6.63
CA ARG A 58 -13.31 4.85 -7.28
C ARG A 58 -14.14 6.11 -7.03
N ALA A 59 -13.91 6.79 -5.91
CA ALA A 59 -14.66 7.99 -5.55
C ALA A 59 -14.15 9.25 -6.25
N ILE A 60 -12.84 9.36 -6.50
CA ILE A 60 -12.23 10.62 -6.98
C ILE A 60 -11.56 10.51 -8.35
N LEU A 61 -11.22 9.31 -8.81
CA LEU A 61 -10.53 9.13 -10.10
C LEU A 61 -11.50 8.65 -11.19
N PRO A 62 -11.21 8.97 -12.46
CA PRO A 62 -11.94 8.40 -13.57
C PRO A 62 -11.74 6.88 -13.65
N GLU A 63 -12.72 6.18 -14.24
CA GLU A 63 -12.78 4.71 -14.23
C GLU A 63 -11.54 4.04 -14.83
N ASN A 64 -10.91 4.65 -15.83
CA ASN A 64 -9.68 4.17 -16.45
C ASN A 64 -8.44 4.27 -15.54
N ALA A 65 -8.46 5.09 -14.48
CA ALA A 65 -7.38 5.15 -13.50
C ALA A 65 -7.34 3.92 -12.58
N ILE A 66 -8.41 3.13 -12.51
CA ILE A 66 -8.49 1.92 -11.68
C ILE A 66 -7.41 0.90 -12.08
N LEU A 67 -6.95 0.93 -13.33
CA LEU A 67 -5.83 0.12 -13.79
C LEU A 67 -4.58 0.29 -12.91
N TYR A 68 -4.26 1.52 -12.48
CA TYR A 68 -3.08 1.79 -11.64
C TYR A 68 -3.23 1.19 -10.24
N VAL A 69 -4.45 1.20 -9.70
CA VAL A 69 -4.76 0.55 -8.42
C VAL A 69 -4.54 -0.95 -8.49
N ILE A 70 -5.01 -1.58 -9.57
CA ILE A 70 -4.85 -3.03 -9.79
C ILE A 70 -3.37 -3.37 -9.92
N ILE A 71 -2.62 -2.66 -10.77
CA ILE A 71 -1.19 -2.89 -10.96
C ILE A 71 -0.43 -2.74 -9.65
N CYS A 72 -0.70 -1.68 -8.88
CA CYS A 72 -0.07 -1.50 -7.57
C CYS A 72 -0.42 -2.66 -6.63
N ASN A 73 -1.64 -3.17 -6.65
CA ASN A 73 -2.04 -4.31 -5.83
C ASN A 73 -1.35 -5.63 -6.24
N VAL A 74 -1.13 -5.85 -7.54
CA VAL A 74 -0.34 -6.99 -8.04
C VAL A 74 1.11 -6.89 -7.57
N MET A 75 1.75 -5.74 -7.78
CA MET A 75 3.13 -5.51 -7.34
C MET A 75 3.26 -5.65 -5.81
N TYR A 76 2.31 -5.06 -5.08
CA TYR A 76 2.19 -5.17 -3.64
C TYR A 76 2.14 -6.64 -3.20
N SER A 77 1.24 -7.44 -3.77
CA SER A 77 1.03 -8.83 -3.36
C SER A 77 2.27 -9.67 -3.65
N LEU A 78 2.83 -9.56 -4.86
CA LEU A 78 4.06 -10.23 -5.25
C LEU A 78 5.22 -9.92 -4.28
N LEU A 79 5.41 -8.65 -3.98
CA LEU A 79 6.51 -8.20 -3.11
C LEU A 79 6.25 -8.52 -1.65
N PHE A 80 5.02 -8.46 -1.16
CA PHE A 80 4.72 -8.70 0.25
C PHE A 80 5.02 -10.14 0.65
N TYR A 81 4.58 -11.11 -0.16
CA TYR A 81 4.80 -12.53 0.13
C TYR A 81 6.24 -13.01 -0.15
N THR A 82 7.08 -12.19 -0.78
CA THR A 82 8.50 -12.48 -1.01
C THR A 82 9.39 -11.65 -0.08
N HIS A 83 9.52 -10.36 -0.36
CA HIS A 83 10.32 -9.42 0.42
C HIS A 83 9.72 -9.13 1.80
N GLY A 84 8.42 -8.84 1.87
CA GLY A 84 7.77 -8.37 3.10
C GLY A 84 7.85 -9.38 4.24
N ILE A 85 7.51 -10.65 3.97
CA ILE A 85 7.60 -11.75 4.94
C ILE A 85 9.04 -12.04 5.34
N THR A 86 10.00 -12.01 4.40
CA THR A 86 11.41 -12.25 4.72
C THR A 86 11.99 -11.15 5.62
N ILE A 87 11.67 -9.88 5.35
CA ILE A 87 12.07 -8.77 6.23
C ILE A 87 11.37 -8.88 7.58
N LEU A 88 10.07 -9.15 7.59
CA LEU A 88 9.30 -9.25 8.83
C LEU A 88 9.70 -10.46 9.67
N SER A 89 10.24 -11.53 9.09
CA SER A 89 10.78 -12.68 9.83
C SER A 89 12.23 -12.48 10.29
N ASN A 90 12.82 -11.30 10.08
CA ASN A 90 14.25 -11.05 10.28
C ASN A 90 15.13 -12.10 9.57
N GLY A 91 14.70 -12.56 8.39
CA GLY A 91 15.39 -13.58 7.60
C GLY A 91 15.20 -15.03 8.06
N LYS A 92 14.40 -15.29 9.12
CA LYS A 92 14.07 -16.66 9.56
C LYS A 92 13.24 -17.41 8.52
N GLU A 93 12.32 -16.71 7.85
CA GLU A 93 11.64 -17.24 6.67
C GLU A 93 12.38 -16.78 5.41
N LYS A 94 13.19 -17.68 4.87
CA LYS A 94 13.85 -17.45 3.58
C LYS A 94 12.83 -17.39 2.46
N MET A 95 13.14 -16.56 1.45
CA MET A 95 12.35 -16.46 0.24
C MET A 95 12.26 -17.83 -0.44
N ASN A 96 11.09 -18.46 -0.36
CA ASN A 96 10.80 -19.71 -1.05
C ASN A 96 10.01 -19.38 -2.31
N ILE A 97 10.34 -20.01 -3.43
CA ILE A 97 9.59 -19.85 -4.70
C ILE A 97 8.12 -20.22 -4.50
N LYS A 98 7.81 -21.13 -3.56
CA LYS A 98 6.42 -21.45 -3.19
C LYS A 98 5.66 -20.27 -2.59
N ASN A 99 6.35 -19.34 -1.91
CA ASN A 99 5.74 -18.15 -1.33
C ASN A 99 5.36 -17.12 -2.39
N ILE A 100 5.97 -17.17 -3.58
CA ILE A 100 5.57 -16.35 -4.74
C ILE A 100 4.15 -16.74 -5.16
N PHE A 101 3.84 -18.04 -5.19
CA PHE A 101 2.51 -18.57 -5.51
C PHE A 101 1.57 -18.58 -4.31
N SER A 102 1.61 -17.54 -3.47
CA SER A 102 0.64 -17.39 -2.39
C SER A 102 -0.77 -17.19 -2.98
N PRO A 103 -1.83 -17.56 -2.23
CA PRO A 103 -3.20 -17.27 -2.64
C PRO A 103 -3.43 -15.80 -2.97
N GLY A 104 -2.79 -14.88 -2.23
CA GLY A 104 -2.87 -13.44 -2.49
C GLY A 104 -2.27 -13.04 -3.84
N THR A 105 -1.07 -13.54 -4.15
CA THR A 105 -0.45 -13.31 -5.46
C THR A 105 -1.29 -13.89 -6.60
N ILE A 106 -1.75 -15.15 -6.45
CA ILE A 106 -2.57 -15.81 -7.46
C ILE A 106 -3.83 -15.00 -7.75
N MET A 107 -4.53 -14.54 -6.71
CA MET A 107 -5.73 -13.72 -6.87
C MET A 107 -5.44 -12.34 -7.47
N ALA A 108 -4.29 -11.75 -7.17
CA ALA A 108 -3.87 -10.49 -7.79
C ALA A 108 -3.57 -10.68 -9.28
N VAL A 109 -2.92 -11.78 -9.69
CA VAL A 109 -2.72 -12.09 -11.11
C VAL A 109 -4.06 -12.36 -11.80
N ILE A 110 -4.97 -13.12 -11.16
CA ILE A 110 -6.31 -13.36 -11.70
C ILE A 110 -7.07 -12.03 -11.88
N SER A 111 -6.98 -11.09 -10.93
CA SER A 111 -7.66 -9.79 -11.06
C SER A 111 -7.14 -8.97 -12.25
N LEU A 112 -5.82 -9.04 -12.52
CA LEU A 112 -5.22 -8.44 -13.71
C LEU A 112 -5.72 -9.10 -15.00
N ILE A 113 -5.86 -10.42 -15.02
CA ILE A 113 -6.40 -11.17 -16.18
C ILE A 113 -7.87 -10.80 -16.43
N VAL A 114 -8.69 -10.76 -15.38
CA VAL A 114 -10.11 -10.37 -15.46
C VAL A 114 -10.24 -8.94 -16.01
N PHE A 115 -9.40 -8.02 -15.53
CA PHE A 115 -9.36 -6.65 -16.05
C PHE A 115 -8.89 -6.59 -17.51
N TRP A 116 -7.86 -7.36 -17.87
CA TRP A 116 -7.29 -7.40 -19.22
C TRP A 116 -8.32 -7.83 -20.27
N PHE A 117 -9.01 -8.94 -20.01
CA PHE A 117 -10.00 -9.50 -20.92
C PHE A 117 -11.38 -8.84 -20.77
N LYS A 118 -11.52 -7.84 -19.87
CA LYS A 118 -12.80 -7.20 -19.51
C LYS A 118 -13.90 -8.23 -19.26
N ILE A 119 -13.56 -9.30 -18.53
CA ILE A 119 -14.46 -10.43 -18.31
C ILE A 119 -15.59 -9.98 -17.40
N THR A 120 -16.81 -9.98 -17.92
CA THR A 120 -18.02 -9.78 -17.12
C THR A 120 -18.37 -11.07 -16.40
N LEU A 121 -18.18 -11.08 -15.08
CA LEU A 121 -18.57 -12.21 -14.23
C LEU A 121 -20.10 -12.26 -14.07
N PRO A 122 -20.71 -13.46 -14.02
CA PRO A 122 -22.13 -13.60 -13.66
C PRO A 122 -22.42 -12.93 -12.30
N PRO A 123 -23.61 -12.31 -12.13
CA PRO A 123 -23.94 -11.56 -10.91
C PRO A 123 -23.76 -12.38 -9.62
N ILE A 124 -24.07 -13.67 -9.67
CA ILE A 124 -23.92 -14.59 -8.52
C ILE A 124 -22.46 -14.64 -8.04
N ILE A 125 -21.51 -14.77 -8.98
CA ILE A 125 -20.07 -14.85 -8.65
C ILE A 125 -19.57 -13.48 -8.19
N ALA A 126 -19.91 -12.42 -8.94
CA ALA A 126 -19.48 -11.06 -8.61
C ALA A 126 -19.98 -10.61 -7.22
N ASN A 127 -21.23 -10.89 -6.89
CA ASN A 127 -21.82 -10.55 -5.60
C ASN A 127 -21.23 -11.39 -4.47
N SER A 128 -20.99 -12.69 -4.69
CA SER A 128 -20.35 -13.55 -3.69
C SER A 128 -18.93 -13.08 -3.36
N ILE A 129 -18.12 -12.77 -4.37
CA ILE A 129 -16.78 -12.22 -4.19
C ILE A 129 -16.82 -10.88 -3.46
N SER A 130 -17.75 -10.00 -3.83
CA SER A 130 -17.90 -8.69 -3.20
C SER A 130 -18.32 -8.80 -1.73
N PHE A 131 -19.24 -9.73 -1.42
CA PHE A 131 -19.70 -9.96 -0.05
C PHE A 131 -18.55 -10.44 0.85
N ILE A 132 -17.78 -11.43 0.41
CA ILE A 132 -16.60 -11.94 1.13
C ILE A 132 -15.52 -10.86 1.23
N GLY A 133 -15.29 -10.11 0.15
CA GLY A 133 -14.33 -9.00 0.12
C GLY A 133 -14.64 -7.93 1.17
N ASN A 134 -15.89 -7.49 1.24
CA ASN A 134 -16.34 -6.49 2.22
C ASN A 134 -16.20 -6.99 3.66
N ALA A 135 -16.56 -8.25 3.93
CA ALA A 135 -16.35 -8.86 5.24
C ALA A 135 -14.86 -8.91 5.63
N THR A 136 -13.98 -9.20 4.66
CA THR A 136 -12.52 -9.23 4.88
C THR A 136 -11.97 -7.85 5.24
N VAL A 137 -12.45 -6.79 4.57
CA VAL A 137 -12.08 -5.41 4.90
C VAL A 137 -12.44 -5.10 6.35
N PHE A 138 -13.69 -5.39 6.74
CA PHE A 138 -14.19 -5.19 8.10
C PHE A 138 -13.35 -5.93 9.13
N LEU A 139 -13.11 -7.23 8.93
CA LEU A 139 -12.29 -8.04 9.84
C LEU A 139 -10.86 -7.52 9.97
N SER A 140 -10.24 -7.04 8.88
CA SER A 140 -8.90 -6.44 8.93
C SER A 140 -8.87 -5.18 9.79
N MET A 141 -9.92 -4.35 9.72
CA MET A 141 -10.04 -3.12 10.48
C MET A 141 -10.37 -3.40 11.95
N THR A 142 -11.15 -4.44 12.23
CA THR A 142 -11.37 -4.92 13.60
C THR A 142 -10.08 -5.39 14.24
N LEU A 143 -9.22 -6.13 13.51
CA LEU A 143 -7.90 -6.52 14.03
C LEU A 143 -7.02 -5.30 14.32
N LEU A 144 -7.03 -4.29 13.46
CA LEU A 144 -6.38 -3.01 13.74
C LEU A 144 -6.93 -2.37 15.01
N GLY A 145 -8.25 -2.35 15.21
CA GLY A 145 -8.90 -1.86 16.43
C GLY A 145 -8.43 -2.59 17.70
N VAL A 146 -8.33 -3.92 17.65
CA VAL A 146 -7.76 -4.72 18.75
C VAL A 146 -6.29 -4.36 18.99
N GLY A 147 -5.49 -4.22 17.93
CA GLY A 147 -4.10 -3.79 18.01
C GLY A 147 -3.94 -2.39 18.61
N ILE A 148 -4.87 -1.48 18.32
CA ILE A 148 -4.92 -0.15 18.92
C ILE A 148 -5.28 -0.24 20.40
N ALA A 149 -6.31 -1.02 20.76
CA ALA A 149 -6.75 -1.19 22.15
C ALA A 149 -5.67 -1.81 23.06
N ARG A 150 -4.79 -2.65 22.49
CA ARG A 150 -3.63 -3.21 23.18
C ARG A 150 -2.42 -2.29 23.20
N SER A 151 -2.33 -1.36 22.25
CA SER A 151 -1.22 -0.41 22.13
C SER A 151 -1.41 0.82 23.01
N ASN A 152 -0.32 1.43 23.45
CA ASN A 152 -0.39 2.75 24.03
C ASN A 152 -0.31 3.81 22.93
N ILE A 153 -1.45 4.16 22.34
CA ILE A 153 -1.51 5.14 21.24
C ILE A 153 -0.90 6.50 21.61
N MET A 154 -0.92 6.86 22.89
CA MET A 154 -0.29 8.08 23.40
C MET A 154 1.24 8.04 23.24
N LYS A 155 1.88 6.87 23.42
CA LYS A 155 3.30 6.70 23.09
C LYS A 155 3.54 6.84 21.59
N GLY A 156 2.64 6.29 20.77
CA GLY A 156 2.66 6.45 19.31
C GLY A 156 2.62 7.91 18.88
N ILE A 157 1.69 8.69 19.41
CA ILE A 157 1.54 10.12 19.10
C ILE A 157 2.79 10.91 19.53
N LYS A 158 3.40 10.56 20.66
CA LYS A 158 4.65 11.17 21.13
C LYS A 158 5.89 10.73 20.35
N ASN A 159 5.79 9.71 19.52
CA ASN A 159 6.91 9.19 18.77
C ASN A 159 7.16 10.03 17.50
N ILE A 160 8.15 10.93 17.58
CA ILE A 160 8.56 11.80 16.48
C ILE A 160 8.89 11.02 15.19
N ARG A 161 9.34 9.77 15.30
CA ARG A 161 9.69 8.92 14.16
C ARG A 161 8.48 8.58 13.29
N ILE A 162 7.30 8.43 13.90
CA ILE A 162 6.04 8.18 13.18
C ILE A 162 5.64 9.43 12.39
N TRP A 163 5.80 10.62 12.97
CA TRP A 163 5.52 11.88 12.28
C TRP A 163 6.47 12.15 11.12
N ILE A 164 7.77 11.87 11.30
CA ILE A 164 8.75 11.92 10.20
C ILE A 164 8.35 10.95 9.09
N TYR A 165 7.90 9.75 9.45
CA TYR A 165 7.38 8.79 8.47
C TYR A 165 6.17 9.32 7.70
N VAL A 166 5.16 9.84 8.40
CA VAL A 166 3.97 10.41 7.76
C VAL A 166 4.37 11.52 6.78
N LEU A 167 5.26 12.43 7.18
CA LEU A 167 5.73 13.52 6.33
C LEU A 167 6.49 13.01 5.10
N VAL A 168 7.46 12.11 5.29
CA VAL A 168 8.26 11.60 4.17
C VAL A 168 7.41 10.74 3.25
N ARG A 169 6.67 9.79 3.80
CA ARG A 169 6.02 8.74 3.00
C ARG A 169 4.67 9.17 2.43
N MET A 170 3.88 9.96 3.16
CA MET A 170 2.55 10.38 2.70
C MET A 170 2.54 11.74 2.01
N ILE A 171 3.60 12.55 2.15
CA ILE A 171 3.71 13.85 1.48
C ILE A 171 4.87 13.87 0.50
N LEU A 172 6.12 13.70 0.95
CA LEU A 172 7.28 13.87 0.07
C LEU A 172 7.32 12.85 -1.08
N VAL A 173 7.02 11.57 -0.81
CA VAL A 173 6.99 10.54 -1.87
C VAL A 173 5.94 10.82 -2.95
N PRO A 174 4.64 11.05 -2.64
CA PRO A 174 3.66 11.38 -3.68
C PRO A 174 3.95 12.71 -4.39
N VAL A 175 4.48 13.73 -3.70
CA VAL A 175 4.89 15.00 -4.34
C VAL A 175 6.07 14.79 -5.29
N ALA A 176 7.09 14.06 -4.87
CA ALA A 176 8.22 13.72 -5.73
C ALA A 176 7.77 12.92 -6.96
N LEU A 177 6.89 11.94 -6.75
CA LEU A 177 6.31 11.14 -7.84
C LEU A 177 5.51 12.00 -8.81
N PHE A 178 4.71 12.94 -8.32
CA PHE A 178 3.97 13.89 -9.15
C PHE A 178 4.92 14.71 -10.04
N ILE A 179 5.97 15.30 -9.46
CA ILE A 179 6.95 16.11 -10.20
C ILE A 179 7.65 15.27 -11.26
N ILE A 180 8.08 14.05 -10.93
CA ILE A 180 8.76 13.15 -11.86
C ILE A 180 7.82 12.76 -13.01
N LEU A 181 6.58 12.35 -12.72
CA LEU A 181 5.64 11.94 -13.78
C LEU A 181 5.22 13.11 -14.67
N LYS A 182 5.07 14.32 -14.10
CA LYS A 182 4.81 15.55 -14.87
C LYS A 182 6.00 15.92 -15.75
N ALA A 183 7.24 15.84 -15.24
CA ALA A 183 8.44 16.10 -16.02
C ALA A 183 8.65 15.09 -17.17
N LEU A 184 8.19 13.85 -16.99
CA LEU A 184 8.19 12.82 -18.04
C LEU A 184 7.05 12.99 -19.06
N GLY A 185 6.21 14.02 -18.93
CA GLY A 185 5.09 14.29 -19.83
C GLY A 185 4.03 13.20 -19.84
N ARG A 186 3.79 12.56 -18.69
CA ARG A 186 2.74 11.53 -18.56
C ARG A 186 1.36 12.16 -18.53
N ASP A 187 0.36 11.40 -18.97
CA ASP A 187 -1.03 11.83 -18.96
C ASP A 187 -1.56 11.98 -17.52
N SER A 188 -2.60 12.81 -17.37
CA SER A 188 -3.20 13.15 -16.08
C SER A 188 -3.69 11.94 -15.29
N ILE A 189 -4.14 10.90 -15.99
CA ILE A 189 -4.75 9.70 -15.39
C ILE A 189 -3.66 8.83 -14.76
N THR A 190 -2.54 8.68 -15.46
CA THR A 190 -1.32 8.04 -14.94
C THR A 190 -0.78 8.76 -13.72
N ILE A 191 -0.68 10.09 -13.79
CA ILE A 191 -0.16 10.90 -12.69
C ILE A 191 -1.06 10.70 -11.47
N LEU A 192 -2.36 11.01 -11.58
CA LEU A 192 -3.30 10.95 -10.46
C LEU A 192 -3.43 9.53 -9.89
N GLY A 193 -3.45 8.49 -10.73
CA GLY A 193 -3.54 7.10 -10.30
C GLY A 193 -2.36 6.66 -9.45
N LEU A 194 -1.13 6.90 -9.91
CA LEU A 194 0.08 6.50 -9.18
C LEU A 194 0.34 7.38 -7.94
N THR A 195 0.10 8.69 -8.03
CA THR A 195 0.27 9.58 -6.88
C THR A 195 -0.74 9.30 -5.78
N LEU A 196 -1.97 8.91 -6.13
CA LEU A 196 -2.95 8.47 -5.14
C LEU A 196 -2.47 7.21 -4.40
N MET A 197 -1.99 6.20 -5.12
CA MET A 197 -1.46 4.97 -4.51
C MET A 197 -0.23 5.26 -3.63
N ALA A 198 0.57 6.26 -4.01
CA ALA A 198 1.69 6.73 -3.19
C ALA A 198 1.24 7.49 -1.93
N ALA A 199 0.11 8.19 -1.95
CA ALA A 199 -0.41 8.93 -0.80
C ALA A 199 -1.16 8.06 0.24
N MET A 200 -1.33 6.76 -0.04
CA MET A 200 -2.03 5.85 0.86
C MET A 200 -1.32 5.70 2.22
N PRO A 201 -2.07 5.58 3.33
CA PRO A 201 -1.51 5.31 4.66
C PRO A 201 -0.92 3.90 4.74
N ILE A 202 -0.35 3.53 5.90
CA ILE A 202 0.24 2.21 6.12
C ILE A 202 -0.83 1.11 5.94
N GLY A 203 -0.44 -0.02 5.33
CA GLY A 203 -1.33 -1.15 5.08
C GLY A 203 -1.60 -2.02 6.33
N ASN A 204 -2.74 -2.71 6.32
CA ASN A 204 -3.12 -3.63 7.41
C ASN A 204 -2.44 -5.01 7.34
N LEU A 205 -2.02 -5.46 6.15
CA LEU A 205 -1.38 -6.77 5.99
C LEU A 205 -0.07 -6.92 6.78
N PRO A 206 0.83 -5.91 6.85
CA PRO A 206 1.93 -5.89 7.81
C PRO A 206 1.51 -6.23 9.25
N LEU A 207 0.40 -5.66 9.71
CA LEU A 207 -0.12 -5.88 11.07
C LEU A 207 -0.64 -7.30 11.23
N ILE A 208 -1.47 -7.76 10.30
CA ILE A 208 -2.01 -9.13 10.30
C ILE A 208 -0.88 -10.15 10.33
N GLN A 209 0.17 -9.96 9.54
CA GLN A 209 1.29 -10.88 9.47
C GLN A 209 2.16 -10.81 10.73
N SER A 210 2.35 -9.62 11.31
CA SER A 210 3.11 -9.45 12.56
C SER A 210 2.42 -10.14 13.74
N GLU A 211 1.10 -10.00 13.86
CA GLU A 211 0.28 -10.71 14.85
C GLU A 211 0.41 -12.24 14.69
N LYS A 212 0.30 -12.74 13.45
CA LYS A 212 0.47 -14.19 13.17
C LYS A 212 1.83 -14.73 13.57
N MET A 213 2.86 -13.90 13.53
CA MET A 213 4.23 -14.26 13.88
C MET A 213 4.55 -14.04 15.37
N GLY A 214 3.58 -13.57 16.17
CA GLY A 214 3.77 -13.28 17.59
C GLY A 214 4.73 -12.12 17.86
N LYS A 215 4.89 -11.19 16.91
CA LYS A 215 5.71 -9.98 17.09
C LYS A 215 4.97 -8.92 17.89
N ASP A 216 5.72 -8.04 18.54
CA ASP A 216 5.16 -6.82 19.14
C ASP A 216 4.63 -5.89 18.04
N THR A 217 3.33 -5.61 18.10
CA THR A 217 2.60 -4.80 17.12
C THR A 217 2.28 -3.39 17.61
N GLU A 218 2.71 -3.00 18.82
CA GLU A 218 2.38 -1.69 19.43
C GLU A 218 2.76 -0.52 18.53
N LEU A 219 3.97 -0.56 17.95
CA LEU A 219 4.46 0.47 17.04
C LEU A 219 3.65 0.51 15.74
N LEU A 220 3.34 -0.66 15.19
CA LEU A 220 2.69 -0.79 13.88
C LEU A 220 1.22 -0.39 13.96
N SER A 221 0.48 -0.83 14.98
CA SER A 221 -0.91 -0.44 15.19
C SER A 221 -1.04 1.06 15.43
N SER A 222 -0.17 1.64 16.25
CA SER A 222 -0.12 3.09 16.49
C SER A 222 0.19 3.88 15.22
N ALA A 223 1.18 3.45 14.44
CA ALA A 223 1.54 4.10 13.19
C ALA A 223 0.43 4.00 12.13
N ILE A 224 -0.23 2.84 12.01
CA ILE A 224 -1.37 2.65 11.10
C ILE A 224 -2.52 3.58 11.53
N ALA A 225 -2.85 3.66 12.81
CA ALA A 225 -3.91 4.53 13.30
C ALA A 225 -3.64 6.01 12.97
N ILE A 226 -2.45 6.50 13.31
CA ILE A 226 -2.04 7.89 13.07
C ILE A 226 -2.03 8.19 11.57
N SER A 227 -1.38 7.35 10.76
CA SER A 227 -1.31 7.56 9.31
C SER A 227 -2.70 7.50 8.66
N THR A 228 -3.59 6.62 9.12
CA THR A 228 -4.96 6.53 8.59
C THR A 228 -5.75 7.80 8.88
N VAL A 229 -5.68 8.34 10.09
CA VAL A 229 -6.35 9.61 10.43
C VAL A 229 -5.78 10.76 9.62
N VAL A 230 -4.44 10.87 9.54
CA VAL A 230 -3.76 11.93 8.78
C VAL A 230 -4.01 11.80 7.26
N SER A 231 -4.28 10.60 6.77
CA SER A 231 -4.52 10.36 5.34
C SER A 231 -5.77 11.05 4.82
N ILE A 232 -6.79 11.22 5.66
CA ILE A 232 -8.04 11.89 5.25
C ILE A 232 -7.73 13.31 4.77
N ALA A 233 -6.96 14.07 5.56
CA ALA A 233 -6.54 15.41 5.17
C ALA A 233 -5.49 15.38 4.05
N THR A 234 -4.49 14.50 4.17
CA THR A 234 -3.34 14.48 3.26
C THR A 234 -3.74 14.10 1.84
N ILE A 235 -4.54 13.04 1.67
CA ILE A 235 -5.03 12.59 0.37
C ILE A 235 -5.92 13.69 -0.24
N THR A 236 -6.84 14.26 0.54
CA THR A 236 -7.75 15.32 0.03
C THR A 236 -6.96 16.51 -0.49
N ILE A 237 -6.00 17.02 0.29
CA ILE A 237 -5.19 18.20 -0.09
C ILE A 237 -4.32 17.88 -1.30
N LEU A 238 -3.56 16.78 -1.27
CA LEU A 238 -2.65 16.43 -2.35
C LEU A 238 -3.39 16.19 -3.66
N MET A 239 -4.48 15.43 -3.64
CA MET A 239 -5.24 15.12 -4.85
C MET A 239 -5.92 16.36 -5.43
N THR A 240 -6.42 17.26 -4.59
CA THR A 240 -6.98 18.55 -5.04
C THR A 240 -5.89 19.40 -5.72
N VAL A 241 -4.73 19.54 -5.07
CA VAL A 241 -3.59 20.30 -5.62
C VAL A 241 -3.08 19.69 -6.92
N PHE A 242 -2.90 18.37 -6.98
CA PHE A 242 -2.44 17.69 -8.18
C PHE A 242 -3.42 17.82 -9.33
N THR A 243 -4.73 17.76 -9.05
CA THR A 243 -5.77 17.94 -10.08
C THR A 243 -5.78 19.36 -10.64
N HIS A 244 -5.49 20.40 -9.84
CA HIS A 244 -5.40 21.78 -10.33
C HIS A 244 -4.10 22.09 -11.09
N LEU A 245 -3.03 21.33 -10.84
CA LEU A 245 -1.71 21.56 -11.43
C LEU A 245 -1.49 20.81 -12.75
N ILE A 246 -2.39 19.90 -13.14
CA ILE A 246 -2.35 19.17 -14.42
C ILE A 246 -3.40 19.76 -15.35
#